data_AF-A0A7Z7I3Q6-F1
#
_entry.id   AF-A0A7Z7I3Q6-F1
#
_cell.length_a   1.000
_cell.length_b   1.000
_cell.length_c   1.000
_cell.angle_alpha   90.00
_cell.angle_beta   90.00
_cell.angle_gamma   90.00
#
_symmetry.space_group_name_H-M   'P 1'
#
loop_
_entity.id
_entity.type
_entity.pdbx_description
1 polymer ?
#
loop_
_entity_poly.entity_id
_entity_poly.type
_entity_poly.pdbx_seq_one_letter_code
_entity_poly.pdbx_strand_id
1 'polypeptide(L)'
;MLLANRRAMRLKTRLTVSLAAAGAIVAAYAAPQAASAAASESVHGAKAVRQATASTKPIPGVLTSAAGSKVVARTMHSEALDRDWPYVLYLPPGYAPRDGRYPVLYLLHGNNGDAYDWITQGRLQTIVDRLIAQHEIPPLLIVMPQGGTDWYVDRKEPIETAFFEELLPEIETKYAAQTGREG
;
A
#
# COMPACT_ATOMS: atom_id res chain seq x y z
N MET A 1 8.86 64.23 -4.89
CA MET A 1 8.27 65.55 -4.59
C MET A 1 6.79 65.50 -4.92
N LEU A 2 5.98 65.91 -3.93
CA LEU A 2 4.55 66.26 -3.90
C LEU A 2 3.45 65.22 -4.13
N LEU A 3 2.56 65.24 -3.13
CA LEU A 3 1.39 64.44 -2.81
C LEU A 3 0.21 64.70 -3.76
N ALA A 4 -0.65 63.70 -3.94
CA ALA A 4 -2.06 63.92 -4.23
C ALA A 4 -2.93 63.07 -3.28
N ASN A 5 -3.61 63.78 -2.39
CA ASN A 5 -4.54 63.31 -1.38
C ASN A 5 -5.90 63.89 -1.73
N ARG A 6 -6.95 63.08 -1.96
CA ARG A 6 -8.36 63.45 -1.68
C ARG A 6 -9.22 62.22 -1.40
N ARG A 7 -9.68 62.14 -0.15
CA ARG A 7 -10.77 61.29 0.35
C ARG A 7 -12.13 61.86 -0.06
N ALA A 8 -13.08 60.99 -0.41
CA ALA A 8 -14.54 61.16 -0.36
C ALA A 8 -15.17 59.89 -0.96
N MET A 9 -16.29 59.29 -0.54
CA MET A 9 -17.27 59.53 0.50
C MET A 9 -18.08 58.22 0.62
N ARG A 10 -18.49 57.84 1.84
CA ARG A 10 -19.28 56.63 2.11
C ARG A 10 -20.70 56.77 1.58
N LEU A 11 -21.27 55.73 0.99
CA LEU A 11 -22.72 55.53 0.97
C LEU A 11 -23.05 54.09 1.38
N LYS A 12 -23.62 53.95 2.58
CA LYS A 12 -24.16 52.71 3.13
C LYS A 12 -25.65 52.67 2.79
N THR A 13 -26.07 51.76 1.93
CA THR A 13 -27.49 51.48 1.70
C THR A 13 -27.77 50.05 2.15
N ARG A 14 -28.64 49.91 3.15
CA ARG A 14 -29.10 48.65 3.73
C ARG A 14 -30.22 48.10 2.85
N LEU A 15 -30.17 46.82 2.47
CA LEU A 15 -31.33 46.08 1.98
C LEU A 15 -31.69 45.03 3.02
N THR A 16 -32.90 45.15 3.58
CA THR A 16 -33.60 44.11 4.34
C THR A 16 -34.68 43.51 3.45
N VAL A 17 -34.77 42.18 3.37
CA VAL A 17 -35.98 41.48 2.97
C VAL A 17 -36.18 40.32 3.95
N SER A 18 -37.38 40.27 4.54
CA SER A 18 -37.83 39.28 5.51
C SER A 18 -38.62 38.14 4.84
N LEU A 19 -38.40 36.93 5.35
CA LEU A 19 -39.35 35.85 5.69
C LEU A 19 -40.42 35.38 4.68
N ALA A 20 -40.39 34.09 4.37
CA ALA A 20 -41.59 33.24 4.32
C ALA A 20 -41.23 31.77 4.62
N ALA A 21 -41.84 31.23 5.68
CA ALA A 21 -41.85 29.81 6.02
C ALA A 21 -43.10 29.15 5.40
N ALA A 22 -42.98 27.88 4.99
CA ALA A 22 -44.12 27.01 4.71
C ALA A 22 -43.87 25.62 5.33
N GLY A 23 -44.77 25.20 6.23
CA GLY A 23 -44.83 23.87 6.84
C GLY A 23 -45.20 22.79 5.82
N ALA A 24 -44.68 21.56 5.94
CA ALA A 24 -45.07 20.46 6.85
C ALA A 24 -46.14 19.54 6.22
N ILE A 25 -45.72 18.32 5.85
CA ILE A 25 -46.59 17.14 5.84
C ILE A 25 -45.83 15.99 6.52
N VAL A 26 -46.42 15.53 7.62
CA VAL A 26 -46.08 14.34 8.40
C VAL A 26 -46.83 13.15 7.79
N ALA A 27 -46.14 12.02 7.62
CA ALA A 27 -46.80 10.71 7.55
C ALA A 27 -45.95 9.72 8.34
N ALA A 28 -46.46 9.40 9.52
CA ALA A 28 -45.94 8.37 10.42
C ALA A 28 -46.29 6.97 9.89
N TYR A 29 -45.37 6.03 10.05
CA TYR A 29 -45.73 4.61 10.16
C TYR A 29 -45.10 4.08 11.45
N ALA A 30 -45.97 3.70 12.37
CA ALA A 30 -45.64 3.10 13.66
C ALA A 30 -45.44 1.58 13.52
N ALA A 31 -44.62 1.04 14.43
CA ALA A 31 -44.11 -0.33 14.50
C ALA A 31 -45.17 -1.42 14.81
N PRO A 32 -44.73 -2.68 14.99
CA PRO A 32 -44.80 -3.19 16.35
C PRO A 32 -43.46 -3.64 16.90
N GLN A 33 -43.27 -3.30 18.17
CA GLN A 33 -42.21 -3.75 19.05
C GLN A 33 -42.49 -5.18 19.51
N ALA A 34 -41.46 -6.04 19.50
CA ALA A 34 -41.42 -7.20 20.38
C ALA A 34 -40.24 -6.99 21.34
N ALA A 35 -40.57 -6.58 22.56
CA ALA A 35 -39.66 -6.58 23.69
C ALA A 35 -39.59 -8.01 24.25
N SER A 36 -38.38 -8.52 24.46
CA SER A 36 -38.12 -9.48 25.53
C SER A 36 -36.89 -9.01 26.29
N ALA A 37 -37.06 -9.04 27.61
CA ALA A 37 -36.27 -8.37 28.62
C ALA A 37 -34.85 -8.94 28.79
N ALA A 38 -34.04 -8.09 29.40
CA ALA A 38 -32.66 -8.28 29.79
C ALA A 38 -32.42 -9.48 30.72
N ALA A 39 -31.23 -10.07 30.58
CA ALA A 39 -30.43 -10.56 31.70
C ALA A 39 -28.98 -10.10 31.48
N SER A 40 -28.50 -9.27 32.39
CA SER A 40 -27.09 -9.00 32.68
C SER A 40 -26.36 -10.33 32.94
N GLU A 41 -25.10 -10.53 32.54
CA GLU A 41 -23.93 -10.09 33.31
C GLU A 41 -22.65 -10.01 32.44
N SER A 42 -21.81 -9.05 32.82
CA SER A 42 -20.49 -8.75 32.28
C SER A 42 -19.42 -9.75 32.71
N VAL A 43 -18.52 -10.18 31.81
CA VAL A 43 -17.10 -10.39 32.14
C VAL A 43 -16.21 -10.11 30.90
N HIS A 44 -15.47 -9.02 30.99
CA HIS A 44 -14.09 -8.81 30.53
C HIS A 44 -13.65 -9.28 29.12
N GLY A 45 -13.46 -8.30 28.25
CA GLY A 45 -12.11 -8.02 27.73
C GLY A 45 -11.48 -9.04 26.80
N ALA A 46 -11.93 -9.08 25.54
CA ALA A 46 -11.06 -9.46 24.43
C ALA A 46 -11.17 -8.36 23.37
N LYS A 47 -10.16 -7.48 23.31
CA LYS A 47 -9.96 -6.59 22.16
C LYS A 47 -9.87 -7.49 20.93
N ALA A 48 -10.90 -7.42 20.09
CA ALA A 48 -10.91 -8.05 18.79
C ALA A 48 -9.69 -7.55 17.99
N VAL A 49 -8.72 -8.43 17.79
CA VAL A 49 -7.68 -8.27 16.78
C VAL A 49 -8.41 -8.20 15.44
N ARG A 50 -8.53 -6.98 14.90
CA ARG A 50 -8.95 -6.77 13.52
C ARG A 50 -7.79 -7.21 12.64
N GLN A 51 -7.73 -8.50 12.36
CA GLN A 51 -6.87 -9.07 11.34
C GLN A 51 -7.23 -8.38 10.03
N ALA A 52 -6.31 -7.58 9.50
CA ALA A 52 -6.43 -7.06 8.14
C ALA A 52 -6.54 -8.27 7.21
N THR A 53 -7.70 -8.47 6.61
CA THR A 53 -7.92 -9.53 5.63
C THR A 53 -7.11 -9.19 4.39
N ALA A 54 -5.88 -9.72 4.31
CA ALA A 54 -5.14 -9.80 3.06
C ALA A 54 -5.97 -10.61 2.07
N SER A 55 -6.30 -10.02 0.93
CA SER A 55 -6.98 -10.70 -0.18
C SER A 55 -6.17 -11.95 -0.56
N THR A 56 -6.67 -13.12 -0.17
CA THR A 56 -5.96 -14.38 -0.32
C THR A 56 -6.24 -14.95 -1.70
N LYS A 57 -5.57 -14.44 -2.74
CA LYS A 57 -5.48 -15.16 -4.01
C LYS A 57 -4.38 -16.23 -3.84
N PRO A 58 -4.69 -17.54 -3.88
CA PRO A 58 -3.67 -18.56 -3.71
C PRO A 58 -2.77 -18.55 -4.94
N ILE A 59 -1.53 -18.11 -4.76
CA ILE A 59 -0.46 -18.28 -5.74
C ILE A 59 0.43 -19.39 -5.20
N PRO A 60 0.70 -20.46 -5.98
CA PRO A 60 1.68 -21.48 -5.61
C PRO A 60 2.98 -20.81 -5.16
N GLY A 61 3.57 -21.26 -4.05
CA GLY A 61 4.70 -20.60 -3.38
C GLY A 61 5.95 -20.36 -4.25
N VAL A 62 5.98 -20.96 -5.46
CA VAL A 62 6.92 -20.65 -6.54
C VAL A 62 6.17 -20.76 -7.89
N LEU A 63 6.19 -19.70 -8.71
CA LEU A 63 5.81 -19.76 -10.12
C LEU A 63 7.09 -19.80 -10.97
N THR A 64 7.29 -20.87 -11.73
CA THR A 64 8.41 -20.96 -12.69
C THR A 64 7.89 -20.74 -14.10
N SER A 65 8.49 -19.82 -14.87
CA SER A 65 8.10 -19.60 -16.26
C SER A 65 8.77 -20.60 -17.20
N ALA A 66 8.27 -20.71 -18.43
CA ALA A 66 8.94 -21.49 -19.48
C ALA A 66 10.35 -20.97 -19.80
N ALA A 67 10.62 -19.68 -19.56
CA ALA A 67 11.96 -19.09 -19.70
C ALA A 67 12.88 -19.43 -18.52
N GLY A 68 12.38 -20.07 -17.45
CA GLY A 68 13.15 -20.47 -16.28
C GLY A 68 13.30 -19.40 -15.21
N SER A 69 12.62 -18.26 -15.33
CA SER A 69 12.51 -17.29 -14.24
C SER A 69 11.61 -17.83 -13.13
N LYS A 70 11.79 -17.31 -11.91
CA LYS A 70 10.99 -17.72 -10.74
C LYS A 70 10.37 -16.52 -10.07
N VAL A 71 9.10 -16.62 -9.71
CA VAL A 71 8.44 -15.70 -8.77
C VAL A 71 8.22 -16.47 -7.49
N VAL A 72 8.72 -15.96 -6.37
CA VAL A 72 8.67 -16.62 -5.07
C VAL A 72 8.08 -15.71 -4.02
N ALA A 73 7.16 -16.24 -3.21
CA ALA A 73 6.63 -15.55 -2.05
C ALA A 73 7.55 -15.79 -0.85
N ARG A 74 7.83 -14.75 -0.08
CA ARG A 74 8.67 -14.80 1.11
C ARG A 74 8.06 -13.95 2.22
N THR A 75 8.55 -14.21 3.43
CA THR A 75 8.18 -13.48 4.63
C THR A 75 9.43 -13.33 5.48
N MET A 76 9.66 -12.13 5.98
CA MET A 76 10.68 -11.84 6.98
C MET A 76 10.00 -11.32 8.24
N HIS A 77 10.61 -11.55 9.40
CA HIS A 77 10.18 -10.87 10.60
C HIS A 77 10.75 -9.45 10.60
N SER A 78 9.90 -8.45 10.87
CA SER A 78 10.29 -7.04 10.96
C SER A 78 10.16 -6.58 12.41
N GLU A 79 11.26 -6.15 13.01
CA GLU A 79 11.29 -5.65 14.39
C GLU A 79 10.64 -4.26 14.45
N ALA A 80 10.92 -3.40 13.46
CA ALA A 80 10.34 -2.07 13.34
C ALA A 80 8.81 -2.12 13.21
N LEU A 81 8.26 -3.11 12.48
CA LEU A 81 6.81 -3.26 12.29
C LEU A 81 6.15 -4.17 13.34
N ASP A 82 6.93 -4.85 14.18
CA ASP A 82 6.46 -5.87 15.14
C ASP A 82 5.55 -6.93 14.47
N ARG A 83 5.94 -7.39 13.28
CA ARG A 83 5.18 -8.40 12.52
C ARG A 83 5.99 -9.06 11.43
N ASP A 84 5.46 -10.19 10.99
CA ASP A 84 5.86 -10.82 9.74
C ASP A 84 5.46 -9.94 8.54
N TRP A 85 6.46 -9.61 7.72
CA TRP A 85 6.33 -8.74 6.58
C TRP A 85 6.52 -9.53 5.28
N PRO A 86 5.44 -9.74 4.50
CA PRO A 86 5.52 -10.49 3.25
C PRO A 86 6.08 -9.63 2.10
N TYR A 87 6.85 -10.29 1.23
CA TYR A 87 7.29 -9.74 -0.06
C TYR A 87 7.28 -10.83 -1.14
N VAL A 88 7.18 -10.40 -2.39
CA VAL A 88 7.32 -11.26 -3.57
C VAL A 88 8.62 -10.92 -4.27
N LEU A 89 9.33 -11.95 -4.73
CA LEU A 89 10.62 -11.80 -5.40
C LEU A 89 10.58 -12.46 -6.78
N TYR A 90 10.98 -11.71 -7.80
CA TYR A 90 11.32 -12.23 -9.12
C TYR A 90 12.82 -12.53 -9.19
N LEU A 91 13.15 -13.74 -9.61
CA LEU A 91 14.50 -14.20 -9.96
C LEU A 91 14.57 -14.39 -11.47
N PRO A 92 15.57 -13.80 -12.16
CA PRO A 92 15.65 -13.85 -13.61
C PRO A 92 15.96 -15.27 -14.11
N PRO A 93 15.71 -15.56 -15.41
CA PRO A 93 16.20 -16.77 -16.06
C PRO A 93 17.69 -16.98 -15.79
N GLY A 94 18.06 -18.19 -15.39
CA GLY A 94 19.46 -18.52 -15.12
C GLY A 94 20.05 -17.88 -13.87
N TYR A 95 19.22 -17.41 -12.92
CA TYR A 95 19.71 -16.90 -11.63
C TYR A 95 20.66 -17.90 -10.95
N ALA A 96 21.92 -17.49 -10.81
CA ALA A 96 23.01 -18.29 -10.30
C ALA A 96 23.77 -17.48 -9.23
N PRO A 97 23.44 -17.64 -7.94
CA PRO A 97 23.96 -16.79 -6.87
C PRO A 97 25.48 -16.92 -6.62
N ARG A 98 26.13 -17.92 -7.25
CA ARG A 98 27.59 -18.14 -7.16
C ARG A 98 28.37 -17.46 -8.28
N ASP A 99 27.70 -17.03 -9.35
CA ASP A 99 28.36 -16.63 -10.60
C ASP A 99 28.39 -15.10 -10.79
N GLY A 100 27.72 -14.36 -9.90
CA GLY A 100 27.71 -12.89 -9.93
C GLY A 100 26.59 -12.30 -9.09
N ARG A 101 26.59 -10.98 -8.96
CA ARG A 101 25.54 -10.19 -8.31
C ARG A 101 24.69 -9.48 -9.36
N TYR A 102 23.39 -9.39 -9.10
CA TYR A 102 22.36 -8.84 -9.96
C TYR A 102 21.91 -7.46 -9.45
N PRO A 103 21.63 -6.49 -10.34
CA PRO A 103 20.93 -5.27 -9.97
C PRO A 103 19.59 -5.59 -9.29
N VAL A 104 19.11 -4.70 -8.43
CA VAL A 104 17.83 -4.88 -7.71
C VAL A 104 16.89 -3.73 -7.99
N LEU A 105 15.67 -4.07 -8.41
CA LEU A 105 14.55 -3.13 -8.51
C LEU A 105 13.55 -3.41 -7.38
N TYR A 106 13.30 -2.41 -6.54
CA TYR A 106 12.19 -2.46 -5.59
C TYR A 106 10.96 -1.85 -6.23
N LEU A 107 9.92 -2.67 -6.43
CA LEU A 107 8.72 -2.29 -7.17
C LEU A 107 7.50 -2.25 -6.25
N LEU A 108 7.08 -1.03 -5.93
CA LEU A 108 6.07 -0.73 -4.93
C LEU A 108 4.67 -0.75 -5.55
N HIS A 109 3.67 -1.29 -4.85
CA HIS A 109 2.29 -1.25 -5.32
C HIS A 109 1.58 0.04 -4.86
N GLY A 110 0.45 0.34 -5.51
CA GLY A 110 -0.37 1.49 -5.17
C GLY A 110 -1.32 1.24 -3.99
N ASN A 111 -2.12 2.25 -3.67
CA ASN A 111 -3.15 2.14 -2.64
C ASN A 111 -4.11 0.98 -2.93
N ASN A 112 -4.54 0.28 -1.88
CA ASN A 112 -5.49 -0.83 -1.95
C ASN A 112 -4.96 -2.06 -2.72
N GLY A 113 -3.65 -2.11 -2.94
CA GLY A 113 -2.95 -3.22 -3.58
C GLY A 113 -2.24 -4.15 -2.60
N ASP A 114 -1.52 -5.12 -3.16
CA ASP A 114 -0.65 -6.02 -2.41
C ASP A 114 0.63 -6.40 -3.17
N ALA A 115 1.50 -7.18 -2.52
CA ALA A 115 2.79 -7.61 -3.04
C ALA A 115 2.72 -8.41 -4.37
N TYR A 116 1.55 -8.94 -4.76
CA TYR A 116 1.34 -9.73 -5.96
C TYR A 116 0.73 -8.95 -7.13
N ASP A 117 0.36 -7.68 -6.95
CA ASP A 117 -0.31 -6.91 -8.00
C ASP A 117 0.52 -6.79 -9.27
N TRP A 118 1.82 -6.59 -9.14
CA TRP A 118 2.71 -6.54 -10.29
C TRP A 118 2.81 -7.89 -11.03
N ILE A 119 2.72 -9.00 -10.30
CA ILE A 119 2.68 -10.34 -10.91
C ILE A 119 1.35 -10.57 -11.64
N THR A 120 0.23 -10.28 -10.97
CA THR A 120 -1.10 -10.68 -11.44
C THR A 120 -1.75 -9.66 -12.37
N GLN A 121 -1.69 -8.37 -12.04
CA GLN A 121 -2.26 -7.28 -12.82
C GLN A 121 -1.23 -6.70 -13.79
N GLY A 122 0.00 -6.50 -13.31
CA GLY A 122 1.10 -5.96 -14.10
C GLY A 122 1.72 -6.95 -15.10
N ARG A 123 1.41 -8.25 -14.98
CA ARG A 123 1.98 -9.33 -15.80
C ARG A 123 3.52 -9.32 -15.83
N LEU A 124 4.13 -8.89 -14.71
CA LEU A 124 5.54 -8.55 -14.61
C LEU A 124 6.45 -9.68 -15.09
N GLN A 125 6.21 -10.92 -14.67
CA GLN A 125 7.07 -12.05 -15.04
C GLN A 125 7.18 -12.20 -16.56
N THR A 126 6.06 -12.13 -17.29
CA THR A 126 6.06 -12.26 -18.76
C THR A 126 6.79 -11.10 -19.43
N ILE A 127 6.60 -9.87 -18.93
CA ILE A 127 7.22 -8.68 -19.51
C ILE A 127 8.73 -8.71 -19.28
N VAL A 128 9.17 -8.93 -18.04
CA VAL A 128 10.58 -8.91 -17.67
C VAL A 128 11.34 -10.06 -18.33
N ASP A 129 10.76 -11.27 -18.38
CA ASP A 129 11.35 -12.40 -19.12
C ASP A 129 11.59 -12.05 -20.59
N ARG A 130 10.61 -11.40 -21.23
CA ARG A 130 10.73 -10.97 -22.62
C ARG A 130 11.83 -9.92 -22.79
N LEU A 131 11.85 -8.88 -21.95
CA LEU A 131 12.84 -7.80 -22.05
C LEU A 131 14.26 -8.32 -21.83
N ILE A 132 14.45 -9.25 -20.89
CA ILE A 132 15.74 -9.92 -20.67
C ILE A 132 16.13 -10.76 -21.89
N ALA A 133 15.20 -11.55 -22.43
CA ALA A 133 15.47 -12.39 -23.62
C ALA A 133 15.79 -11.56 -24.87
N GLN A 134 15.25 -10.35 -24.96
CA GLN A 134 15.52 -9.40 -26.05
C GLN A 134 16.77 -8.53 -25.79
N HIS A 135 17.44 -8.70 -24.65
CA HIS A 135 18.57 -7.89 -24.20
C HIS A 135 18.26 -6.38 -24.08
N GLU A 136 16.99 -6.03 -23.86
CA GLU A 136 16.56 -4.64 -23.63
C GLU A 136 16.84 -4.20 -22.18
N ILE A 137 16.86 -5.15 -21.25
CA ILE A 137 17.30 -4.96 -19.86
C ILE A 137 18.24 -6.10 -19.45
N PRO A 138 19.20 -5.86 -18.53
CA PRO A 138 20.00 -6.94 -17.96
C PRO A 138 19.16 -7.83 -17.04
N PRO A 139 19.57 -9.09 -16.79
CA PRO A 139 19.02 -9.89 -15.71
C PRO A 139 19.10 -9.15 -14.37
N LEU A 140 17.98 -9.04 -13.65
CA LEU A 140 17.87 -8.30 -12.39
C LEU A 140 16.92 -9.01 -11.41
N LEU A 141 17.10 -8.72 -10.11
CA LEU A 141 16.14 -9.09 -9.08
C LEU A 141 15.04 -8.03 -9.01
N ILE A 142 13.79 -8.44 -8.80
CA ILE A 142 12.70 -7.51 -8.54
C ILE A 142 11.99 -7.89 -7.25
N VAL A 143 12.01 -6.98 -6.26
CA VAL A 143 11.45 -7.16 -4.93
C VAL A 143 10.17 -6.34 -4.82
N MET A 144 9.07 -6.98 -4.45
CA MET A 144 7.74 -6.37 -4.33
C MET A 144 7.23 -6.57 -2.89
N PRO A 145 7.52 -5.63 -1.97
CA PRO A 145 7.08 -5.73 -0.57
C PRO A 145 5.63 -5.29 -0.37
N GLN A 146 4.95 -5.86 0.62
CA GLN A 146 3.61 -5.44 1.03
C GLN A 146 3.65 -4.05 1.71
N GLY A 147 3.05 -3.03 1.10
CA GLY A 147 3.04 -1.65 1.59
C GLY A 147 1.86 -1.27 2.48
N GLY A 148 0.81 -2.10 2.53
CA GLY A 148 -0.43 -1.78 3.22
C GLY A 148 -1.01 -0.44 2.74
N THR A 149 -1.43 0.40 3.69
CA THR A 149 -1.94 1.74 3.40
C THR A 149 -0.94 2.85 3.70
N ASP A 150 0.32 2.52 4.06
CA ASP A 150 1.30 3.47 4.60
C ASP A 150 2.18 4.15 3.56
N TRP A 151 2.04 3.80 2.28
CA TRP A 151 2.75 4.42 1.15
C TRP A 151 4.28 4.37 1.30
N TYR A 152 4.80 3.39 2.05
CA TYR A 152 6.23 3.19 2.26
C TYR A 152 6.93 4.43 2.87
N VAL A 153 6.18 5.22 3.65
CA VAL A 153 6.68 6.34 4.44
C VAL A 153 6.32 6.11 5.90
N ASP A 154 7.22 6.49 6.81
CA ASP A 154 6.97 6.32 8.25
C ASP A 154 5.75 7.14 8.69
N ARG A 155 4.70 6.45 9.13
CA ARG A 155 3.43 7.07 9.56
C ARG A 155 2.85 6.37 10.78
N LYS A 156 1.77 5.61 10.58
CA LYS A 156 1.17 4.82 11.66
C LYS A 156 2.11 3.67 12.06
N GLU A 157 2.82 3.13 11.08
CA GLU A 157 3.89 2.15 11.24
C GLU A 157 5.19 2.72 10.63
N PRO A 158 6.37 2.35 11.16
CA PRO A 158 7.66 2.80 10.65
C PRO A 158 8.13 1.96 9.44
N ILE A 159 7.33 1.96 8.36
CA ILE A 159 7.57 1.12 7.18
C ILE A 159 8.72 1.58 6.29
N GLU A 160 9.06 2.87 6.28
CA GLU A 160 10.24 3.39 5.58
C GLU A 160 11.50 2.95 6.32
N THR A 161 11.50 3.09 7.65
CA THR A 161 12.57 2.56 8.51
C THR A 161 12.76 1.06 8.28
N ALA A 162 11.68 0.27 8.38
CA ALA A 162 11.75 -1.18 8.12
C ALA A 162 12.26 -1.48 6.70
N PHE A 163 11.88 -0.69 5.70
CA PHE A 163 12.32 -0.89 4.32
C PHE A 163 13.84 -0.76 4.19
N PHE A 164 14.42 0.33 4.73
CA PHE A 164 15.84 0.61 4.57
C PHE A 164 16.73 -0.15 5.56
N GLU A 165 16.28 -0.33 6.79
CA GLU A 165 17.10 -0.93 7.85
C GLU A 165 16.95 -2.45 7.93
N GLU A 166 15.88 -3.02 7.37
CA GLU A 166 15.60 -4.46 7.48
C GLU A 166 15.43 -5.13 6.11
N LEU A 167 14.52 -4.65 5.26
CA LEU A 167 14.23 -5.32 3.99
C LEU A 167 15.40 -5.24 3.02
N LEU A 168 16.03 -4.07 2.88
CA LEU A 168 17.18 -3.90 1.99
C LEU A 168 18.35 -4.81 2.43
N PRO A 169 18.79 -4.81 3.70
CA PRO A 169 19.83 -5.74 4.18
C PRO A 169 19.46 -7.22 4.06
N GLU A 170 18.19 -7.58 4.28
CA GLU A 170 17.66 -8.93 4.08
C GLU A 170 17.91 -9.40 2.63
N ILE A 171 17.59 -8.55 1.64
CA ILE A 171 17.78 -8.87 0.23
C ILE A 171 19.28 -8.98 -0.11
N GLU A 172 20.09 -8.03 0.36
CA GLU A 172 21.54 -7.99 0.11
C GLU A 172 22.30 -9.17 0.73
N THR A 173 21.78 -9.72 1.83
CA THR A 173 22.37 -10.84 2.55
C THR A 173 21.94 -12.19 1.98
N LYS A 174 20.64 -12.36 1.67
CA LYS A 174 20.09 -13.65 1.25
C LYS A 174 20.19 -13.94 -0.24
N TYR A 175 20.32 -12.89 -1.05
CA TYR A 175 20.36 -13.01 -2.50
C TYR A 175 21.65 -12.42 -3.06
N ALA A 176 22.01 -12.83 -4.27
CA ALA A 176 23.14 -12.26 -4.97
C ALA A 176 22.78 -10.88 -5.54
N ALA A 177 22.47 -9.94 -4.66
CA ALA A 177 22.12 -8.56 -4.99
C ALA A 177 23.38 -7.68 -5.06
N GLN A 178 23.40 -6.75 -6.00
CA GLN A 178 24.37 -5.64 -6.02
C GLN A 178 23.96 -4.61 -4.98
N THR A 179 24.94 -4.10 -4.22
CA THR A 179 24.74 -3.18 -3.09
C THR A 179 25.15 -1.74 -3.42
N GLY A 180 25.72 -1.52 -4.61
CA GLY A 180 26.15 -0.21 -5.10
C GLY A 180 25.09 0.45 -5.99
N ARG A 181 25.15 1.78 -6.09
CA ARG A 181 24.34 2.56 -7.06
C ARG A 181 24.99 2.68 -8.43
N GLU A 182 26.16 2.08 -8.62
CA GLU A 182 26.92 2.17 -9.86
C GLU A 182 26.38 1.14 -10.86
N GLY A 183 25.92 1.63 -12.01
CA GLY A 183 25.44 0.84 -13.15
C GLY A 183 26.21 1.19 -14.42
#